data_AF-A0A0C9S4W9-F1
#
_entry.id   AF-A0A0C9S4W9-F1
#
_cell.length_a   1.000
_cell.length_b   1.000
_cell.length_c   1.000
_cell.angle_alpha   90.00
_cell.angle_beta   90.00
_cell.angle_gamma   90.00
#
_symmetry.space_group_name_H-M   'P 1'
#
loop_
_entity.id
_entity.type
_entity.pdbx_description
1 polymer ?
#
loop_
_entity_poly.entity_id
_entity_poly.type
_entity_poly.pdbx_seq_one_letter_code
_entity_poly.pdbx_strand_id
1 'polypeptide(L)'
;MKILGFTYLACTSFLFLRCNCAGLLKYQATVYPQLLDERTDDGTRVLKVNKDITLNLKPSSFLPEDFFVRTYHKGVAEYKYFDVEALQQDLYHDEAALAAVTLSEEDGILQVEGVIGPNLKIKPVERAERAQDGLQPHIIETIEDPGHVYGKAFDNELAKISSRAGGFDPAAYSVKIIYPE
;
A
#
# COMPACT_ATOMS: atom_id res chain seq x y z
N MET A 1 36.31 22.53 -48.49
CA MET A 1 36.40 21.42 -47.51
C MET A 1 35.93 21.76 -46.08
N LYS A 2 35.30 22.91 -45.79
CA LYS A 2 34.88 23.26 -44.41
C LYS A 2 33.38 23.09 -44.09
N ILE A 3 32.56 22.79 -45.10
CA ILE A 3 31.09 22.73 -44.97
C ILE A 3 30.61 21.33 -44.53
N LEU A 4 31.36 20.29 -44.88
CA LEU A 4 31.00 18.88 -44.57
C LEU A 4 31.15 18.51 -43.08
N GLY A 5 32.00 19.23 -42.33
CA GLY A 5 32.17 19.01 -40.89
C GLY A 5 31.08 19.68 -40.04
N PHE A 6 30.49 20.78 -40.55
CA PHE A 6 29.48 21.55 -39.83
C PHE A 6 28.11 20.84 -39.83
N THR A 7 27.80 20.13 -40.92
CA THR A 7 26.60 19.29 -41.01
C THR A 7 26.69 18.06 -40.11
N TYR A 8 27.88 17.47 -39.96
CA TYR A 8 28.09 16.30 -39.11
C TYR A 8 27.94 16.64 -37.61
N LEU A 9 28.44 17.81 -37.18
CA LEU A 9 28.31 18.30 -35.81
C LEU A 9 26.86 18.68 -35.45
N ALA A 10 26.11 19.22 -36.42
CA ALA A 10 24.69 19.54 -36.23
C ALA A 10 23.80 18.29 -36.20
N CYS A 11 24.11 17.27 -37.00
CA CYS A 11 23.37 15.99 -37.00
C CYS A 11 23.57 15.17 -35.73
N THR A 12 24.77 15.17 -35.13
CA THR A 12 25.00 14.47 -33.85
C THR A 12 24.29 15.18 -32.70
N SER A 13 24.28 16.52 -32.69
CA SER A 13 23.54 17.32 -31.71
C SER A 13 22.03 17.04 -31.73
N PHE A 14 21.44 16.85 -32.92
CA PHE A 14 20.02 16.49 -33.06
C PHE A 14 19.70 15.05 -32.62
N LEU A 15 20.65 14.12 -32.71
CA LEU A 15 20.50 12.74 -32.22
C LEU A 15 20.58 12.65 -30.69
N PHE A 16 21.42 13.47 -30.04
CA PHE A 16 21.48 13.54 -28.57
C PHE A 16 20.27 14.24 -27.94
N LEU A 17 19.59 15.14 -28.67
CA LEU A 17 18.45 15.91 -28.17
C LEU A 17 17.11 15.14 -28.15
N ARG A 18 17.10 13.86 -28.52
CA ARG A 18 15.88 13.03 -28.60
C ARG A 18 15.67 12.06 -27.44
N CYS A 19 16.48 12.11 -26.39
CA CYS A 19 16.39 11.18 -25.26
C CYS A 19 16.07 11.86 -23.92
N ASN A 20 15.01 12.68 -23.89
CA ASN A 20 14.36 13.10 -22.64
C ASN A 20 12.99 12.41 -22.53
N CYS A 21 12.97 11.07 -22.55
CA CYS A 21 11.84 10.32 -21.99
C CYS A 21 12.16 10.00 -20.52
N ALA A 22 12.20 11.04 -19.67
CA ALA A 22 12.16 10.86 -18.22
C ALA A 22 10.70 10.60 -17.80
N GLY A 23 10.12 9.52 -18.33
CA GLY A 23 8.88 8.94 -17.83
C GLY A 23 9.25 7.65 -17.12
N LEU A 24 9.04 7.59 -15.81
CA LEU A 24 9.19 6.35 -15.05
C LEU A 24 8.26 5.31 -15.70
N LEU A 25 8.83 4.23 -16.24
CA LEU A 25 8.10 3.20 -16.97
C LEU A 25 6.99 2.65 -16.06
N LYS A 26 5.73 2.94 -16.39
CA LYS A 26 4.58 2.33 -15.72
C LYS A 26 4.54 0.86 -16.13
N TYR A 27 4.85 -0.04 -15.20
CA TYR A 27 4.70 -1.47 -15.40
C TYR A 27 3.25 -1.84 -15.11
N GLN A 28 2.63 -2.59 -16.03
CA GLN A 28 1.32 -3.19 -15.82
C GLN A 28 1.29 -4.57 -16.46
N ALA A 29 0.80 -5.57 -15.72
CA ALA A 29 0.69 -6.94 -16.21
C ALA A 29 -0.53 -7.66 -15.61
N THR A 30 -1.19 -8.50 -16.40
CA THR A 30 -2.21 -9.42 -15.91
C THR A 30 -1.56 -10.73 -15.47
N VAL A 31 -1.90 -11.19 -14.27
CA VAL A 31 -1.37 -12.41 -13.66
C VAL A 31 -2.47 -13.27 -13.05
N TYR A 32 -2.13 -14.52 -12.75
CA TYR A 32 -3.03 -15.50 -12.16
C TYR A 32 -2.31 -16.09 -10.94
N PRO A 33 -2.45 -15.45 -9.76
CA PRO A 33 -1.74 -15.86 -8.57
C PRO A 33 -2.24 -17.23 -8.10
N GLN A 34 -1.32 -18.01 -7.54
CA GLN A 34 -1.60 -19.32 -6.95
C GLN A 34 -1.06 -19.35 -5.53
N LEU A 35 -1.93 -19.72 -4.60
CA LEU A 35 -1.57 -19.92 -3.21
C LEU A 35 -1.24 -21.40 -2.98
N LEU A 36 -0.11 -21.64 -2.33
CA LEU A 36 0.34 -22.96 -1.94
C LEU A 36 0.46 -22.96 -0.42
N ASP A 37 -0.32 -23.81 0.23
CA ASP A 37 -0.21 -24.01 1.67
C ASP A 37 1.01 -24.88 1.98
N GLU A 38 1.77 -24.46 2.98
CA GLU A 38 2.83 -25.30 3.53
C GLU A 38 2.21 -26.46 4.33
N ARG A 39 2.96 -27.56 4.46
CA ARG A 39 2.54 -28.72 5.28
C ARG A 39 2.74 -28.47 6.79
N THR A 40 3.11 -27.26 7.16
CA THR A 40 3.47 -26.83 8.50
C THR A 40 2.31 -26.03 9.09
N ASP A 41 2.07 -26.16 10.39
CA ASP A 41 0.93 -25.56 11.10
C ASP A 41 1.22 -24.13 11.62
N ASP A 42 2.22 -23.46 11.06
CA ASP A 42 2.66 -22.12 11.45
C ASP A 42 1.95 -21.00 10.66
N GLY A 43 1.01 -21.36 9.78
CA GLY A 43 0.22 -20.41 9.00
C GLY A 43 1.00 -19.74 7.88
N THR A 44 2.23 -20.21 7.59
CA THR A 44 3.02 -19.75 6.45
C THR A 44 2.42 -20.23 5.14
N ARG A 45 2.50 -19.39 4.13
CA ARG A 45 1.98 -19.70 2.80
C ARG A 45 2.94 -19.21 1.72
N VAL A 46 2.96 -19.89 0.59
CA VAL A 46 3.73 -19.45 -0.58
C VAL A 46 2.77 -18.93 -1.63
N LEU A 47 2.89 -17.65 -1.96
CA LEU A 47 2.11 -17.02 -3.03
C LEU A 47 2.97 -16.89 -4.27
N LYS A 48 2.65 -17.68 -5.29
CA LYS A 48 3.26 -17.55 -6.61
C LYS A 48 2.44 -16.56 -7.44
N VAL A 49 2.96 -15.35 -7.61
CA VAL A 49 2.28 -14.30 -8.39
C VAL A 49 2.53 -14.50 -9.88
N ASN A 50 3.78 -14.70 -10.28
CA ASN A 50 4.16 -15.02 -11.66
C ASN A 50 5.47 -15.84 -11.68
N LYS A 51 6.24 -15.83 -12.78
CA LYS A 51 7.52 -16.56 -12.88
C LYS A 51 8.66 -15.90 -12.11
N ASP A 52 8.56 -14.59 -11.89
CA ASP A 52 9.64 -13.75 -11.36
C ASP A 52 9.36 -13.34 -9.90
N ILE A 53 8.10 -13.38 -9.46
CA ILE A 53 7.63 -12.95 -8.15
C ILE A 53 6.97 -14.14 -7.44
N THR A 54 7.63 -14.59 -6.38
CA THR A 54 7.12 -15.55 -5.40
C THR A 54 7.31 -14.96 -4.01
N LEU A 55 6.26 -14.95 -3.20
CA LEU A 55 6.28 -14.40 -1.83
C LEU A 55 6.17 -15.52 -0.81
N ASN A 56 6.95 -15.42 0.26
CA ASN A 56 6.88 -16.30 1.43
C ASN A 56 6.15 -15.55 2.53
N LEU A 57 4.85 -15.85 2.65
CA LEU A 57 3.90 -15.09 3.45
C LEU A 57 3.87 -15.61 4.88
N LYS A 58 3.95 -14.68 5.84
CA LYS A 58 3.72 -14.91 7.27
C LYS A 58 2.49 -14.13 7.74
N PRO A 59 1.67 -14.68 8.64
CA PRO A 59 0.58 -13.94 9.26
C PRO A 59 1.09 -12.66 9.95
N SER A 60 0.38 -11.56 9.81
CA SER A 60 0.79 -10.27 10.36
C SER A 60 0.17 -10.01 11.74
N SER A 61 0.98 -9.82 12.77
CA SER A 61 0.54 -9.59 14.17
C SER A 61 1.14 -8.32 14.81
N PHE A 62 1.45 -7.29 14.01
CA PHE A 62 2.21 -6.11 14.46
C PHE A 62 1.37 -4.93 14.99
N LEU A 63 0.06 -4.88 14.74
CA LEU A 63 -0.76 -3.75 15.20
C LEU A 63 -1.12 -3.90 16.69
N PRO A 64 -1.02 -2.83 17.49
CA PRO A 64 -1.46 -2.85 18.88
C PRO A 64 -3.00 -2.87 18.95
N GLU A 65 -3.57 -3.45 20.02
CA GLU A 65 -5.03 -3.52 20.24
C GLU A 65 -5.72 -2.14 20.13
N ASP A 66 -5.07 -1.09 20.61
CA ASP A 66 -5.58 0.29 20.57
C ASP A 66 -5.21 1.04 19.28
N PHE A 67 -5.11 0.36 18.13
CA PHE A 67 -4.79 1.04 16.87
C PHE A 67 -5.93 1.95 16.39
N PHE A 68 -5.58 3.21 16.11
CA PHE A 68 -6.49 4.18 15.52
C PHE A 68 -5.76 5.11 14.55
N VAL A 69 -6.52 5.64 13.60
CA VAL A 69 -6.05 6.69 12.68
C VAL A 69 -6.66 8.01 13.13
N ARG A 70 -5.80 9.02 13.29
CA ARG A 70 -6.22 10.40 13.57
C ARG A 70 -6.07 11.25 12.30
N THR A 71 -7.17 11.82 11.84
CA THR A 71 -7.20 12.79 10.74
C THR A 71 -7.59 14.18 11.26
N TYR A 72 -7.41 15.20 10.43
CA TYR A 72 -7.85 16.56 10.75
C TYR A 72 -8.79 17.06 9.67
N HIS A 73 -10.00 17.42 10.06
CA HIS A 73 -10.94 18.14 9.21
C HIS A 73 -11.11 19.56 9.73
N LYS A 74 -10.69 20.56 8.94
CA LYS A 74 -10.77 21.99 9.31
C LYS A 74 -10.14 22.31 10.68
N GLY A 75 -9.03 21.65 11.02
CA GLY A 75 -8.32 21.83 12.29
C GLY A 75 -8.91 21.05 13.48
N VAL A 76 -10.05 20.38 13.30
CA VAL A 76 -10.63 19.49 14.31
C VAL A 76 -10.09 18.07 14.12
N ALA A 77 -9.66 17.44 15.20
CA ALA A 77 -9.18 16.07 15.19
C ALA A 77 -10.34 15.07 15.11
N GLU A 78 -10.26 14.15 14.17
CA GLU A 78 -11.18 13.03 14.00
C GLU A 78 -10.41 11.74 14.26
N TYR A 79 -11.00 10.83 15.04
CA TYR A 79 -10.40 9.55 15.39
C TYR A 79 -11.21 8.41 14.78
N LYS A 80 -10.53 7.54 14.05
CA LYS A 80 -11.11 6.31 13.51
C LYS A 80 -10.44 5.11 14.17
N TYR A 81 -11.20 4.42 15.01
CA TYR A 81 -10.81 3.16 15.63
C TYR A 81 -11.08 2.00 14.67
N PHE A 82 -10.26 0.95 14.77
CA PHE A 82 -10.38 -0.24 13.94
C PHE A 82 -10.45 -1.47 14.82
N ASP A 83 -11.18 -2.48 14.35
CA ASP A 83 -11.05 -3.83 14.88
C ASP A 83 -9.73 -4.41 14.35
N VAL A 84 -8.76 -4.54 15.26
CA VAL A 84 -7.39 -4.93 14.94
C VAL A 84 -7.32 -6.41 14.57
N GLU A 85 -8.10 -7.25 15.26
CA GLU A 85 -8.19 -8.68 14.93
C GLU A 85 -8.71 -8.84 13.51
N ALA A 86 -9.80 -8.15 13.17
CA ALA A 86 -10.36 -8.19 11.81
C ALA A 86 -9.40 -7.61 10.75
N LEU A 87 -8.64 -6.56 11.08
CA LEU A 87 -7.69 -5.94 10.15
C LEU A 87 -6.50 -6.87 9.84
N GLN A 88 -6.13 -7.72 10.79
CA GLN A 88 -4.95 -8.57 10.70
C GLN A 88 -5.24 -10.02 10.30
N GLN A 89 -6.50 -10.46 10.43
CA GLN A 89 -6.95 -11.83 10.17
C GLN A 89 -6.44 -12.40 8.84
N ASP A 90 -6.56 -11.61 7.77
CA ASP A 90 -6.22 -12.01 6.41
C ASP A 90 -4.96 -11.30 5.87
N LEU A 91 -4.23 -10.59 6.73
CA LEU A 91 -3.07 -9.79 6.36
C LEU A 91 -1.79 -10.59 6.52
N TYR A 92 -1.04 -10.74 5.43
CA TYR A 92 0.23 -11.44 5.40
C TYR A 92 1.35 -10.50 4.94
N HIS A 93 2.57 -10.78 5.40
CA HIS A 93 3.76 -10.03 5.01
C HIS A 93 4.91 -10.95 4.58
N ASP A 94 5.76 -10.43 3.71
CA ASP A 94 7.08 -10.99 3.37
C ASP A 94 8.10 -9.86 3.55
N GLU A 95 8.89 -9.95 4.64
CA GLU A 95 9.90 -8.93 4.97
C GLU A 95 10.99 -8.81 3.90
N ALA A 96 11.38 -9.93 3.28
CA ALA A 96 12.46 -9.95 2.30
C ALA A 96 12.04 -9.28 0.99
N ALA A 97 10.79 -9.51 0.59
CA ALA A 97 10.22 -8.88 -0.59
C ALA A 97 9.71 -7.45 -0.35
N LEU A 98 9.63 -7.01 0.92
CA LEU A 98 8.94 -5.77 1.32
C LEU A 98 7.48 -5.75 0.82
N ALA A 99 6.80 -6.88 1.02
CA ALA A 99 5.43 -7.10 0.57
C ALA A 99 4.47 -7.24 1.76
N ALA A 100 3.25 -6.76 1.57
CA ALA A 100 2.13 -6.91 2.48
C ALA A 100 0.85 -7.06 1.65
N VAL A 101 0.17 -8.20 1.80
CA VAL A 101 -1.00 -8.56 1.00
C VAL A 101 -2.12 -9.10 1.89
N THR A 102 -3.36 -8.78 1.52
CA THR A 102 -4.55 -9.43 2.05
C THR A 102 -4.94 -10.58 1.12
N LEU A 103 -5.21 -11.74 1.72
CA LEU A 103 -5.69 -12.92 1.00
C LEU A 103 -7.13 -13.20 1.40
N SER A 104 -8.05 -13.18 0.44
CA SER A 104 -9.43 -13.61 0.65
C SER A 104 -9.80 -14.71 -0.32
N GLU A 105 -10.72 -15.58 0.08
CA GLU A 105 -11.23 -16.65 -0.76
C GLU A 105 -12.76 -16.62 -0.75
N GLU A 106 -13.35 -16.33 -1.91
CA GLU A 106 -14.80 -16.26 -2.09
C GLU A 106 -15.20 -17.34 -3.11
N ASP A 107 -16.11 -18.25 -2.75
CA ASP A 107 -16.52 -19.39 -3.58
C ASP A 107 -15.34 -20.27 -4.09
N GLY A 108 -14.27 -20.38 -3.30
CA GLY A 108 -13.05 -21.11 -3.68
C GLY A 108 -12.14 -20.35 -4.66
N ILE A 109 -12.39 -19.06 -4.84
CA ILE A 109 -11.63 -18.19 -5.74
C ILE A 109 -10.72 -17.29 -4.90
N LEU A 110 -9.41 -17.49 -5.05
CA LEU A 110 -8.39 -16.67 -4.42
C LEU A 110 -8.41 -15.23 -4.96
N GLN A 111 -8.48 -14.27 -4.06
CA GLN A 111 -8.25 -12.86 -4.32
C GLN A 111 -7.06 -12.37 -3.50
N VAL A 112 -6.22 -11.57 -4.15
CA VAL A 112 -5.00 -11.00 -3.56
C VAL A 112 -5.00 -9.52 -3.82
N GLU A 113 -4.88 -8.74 -2.75
CA GLU A 113 -4.76 -7.29 -2.83
C GLU A 113 -3.61 -6.81 -1.95
N GLY A 114 -2.84 -5.84 -2.44
CA GLY A 114 -1.81 -5.17 -1.63
C GLY A 114 -0.52 -4.91 -2.37
N VAL A 115 0.57 -4.79 -1.61
CA VAL A 115 1.90 -4.46 -2.10
C VAL A 115 2.70 -5.76 -2.24
N ILE A 116 3.26 -6.01 -3.42
CA ILE A 116 4.04 -7.23 -3.73
C ILE A 116 5.54 -6.94 -3.88
N GLY A 117 5.95 -5.73 -3.50
CA GLY A 117 7.32 -5.27 -3.50
C GLY A 117 7.40 -3.74 -3.47
N PRO A 118 8.60 -3.14 -3.45
CA PRO A 118 8.80 -1.72 -3.17
C PRO A 118 8.00 -0.75 -4.05
N ASN A 119 7.77 -1.13 -5.31
CA ASN A 119 7.14 -0.26 -6.32
C ASN A 119 5.97 -0.95 -7.03
N LEU A 120 5.50 -2.10 -6.56
CA LEU A 120 4.49 -2.90 -7.25
C LEU A 120 3.34 -3.25 -6.30
N LYS A 121 2.12 -3.11 -6.82
CA LYS A 121 0.91 -3.56 -6.14
C LYS A 121 0.11 -4.51 -7.02
N ILE A 122 -0.68 -5.35 -6.39
CA ILE A 122 -1.58 -6.31 -7.02
C ILE A 122 -3.02 -6.02 -6.59
N LYS A 123 -3.97 -6.21 -7.50
CA LYS A 123 -5.41 -6.14 -7.20
C LYS A 123 -6.21 -7.11 -8.08
N PRO A 124 -7.35 -7.63 -7.60
CA PRO A 124 -8.23 -8.45 -8.42
C PRO A 124 -8.89 -7.63 -9.53
N VAL A 125 -9.26 -8.29 -10.62
CA VAL A 125 -10.04 -7.67 -11.71
C VAL A 125 -11.54 -7.90 -11.48
N GLU A 126 -12.27 -6.84 -11.10
CA GLU A 126 -13.69 -6.89 -10.68
C GLU A 126 -14.68 -7.50 -11.71
N ARG A 127 -14.36 -7.44 -13.02
CA ARG A 127 -15.27 -7.85 -14.12
C ARG A 127 -14.57 -8.75 -15.12
N ALA A 128 -13.73 -9.65 -14.64
CA ALA A 128 -13.10 -10.61 -15.52
C ALA A 128 -14.00 -11.82 -15.77
N GLU A 129 -14.04 -12.27 -17.02
CA GLU A 129 -14.46 -13.63 -17.31
C GLU A 129 -13.47 -14.58 -16.63
N ARG A 130 -13.98 -15.60 -15.94
CA ARG A 130 -13.14 -16.65 -15.35
C ARG A 130 -12.26 -17.23 -16.47
N ALA A 131 -10.95 -17.35 -16.21
CA ALA A 131 -10.07 -18.06 -17.12
C ALA A 131 -10.53 -19.53 -17.26
N GLN A 132 -10.09 -20.23 -18.31
CA GLN A 132 -10.49 -21.63 -18.56
C GLN A 132 -10.15 -22.57 -17.39
N ASP A 133 -9.17 -22.21 -16.57
CA ASP A 133 -8.72 -22.92 -15.37
C ASP A 133 -9.45 -22.50 -14.08
N GLY A 134 -10.39 -21.55 -14.16
CA GLY A 134 -11.14 -21.04 -13.03
C GLY A 134 -10.38 -20.03 -12.17
N LEU A 135 -9.15 -19.66 -12.53
CA LEU A 135 -8.35 -18.71 -11.76
C LEU A 135 -8.84 -17.26 -11.97
N GLN A 136 -8.84 -16.49 -10.88
CA GLN A 136 -9.16 -15.07 -10.91
C GLN A 136 -7.95 -14.26 -11.43
N PRO A 137 -8.12 -13.50 -12.53
CA PRO A 137 -7.06 -12.61 -12.98
C PRO A 137 -6.89 -11.43 -12.03
N HIS A 138 -5.63 -11.04 -11.90
CA HIS A 138 -5.16 -9.92 -11.12
C HIS A 138 -4.32 -8.99 -11.99
N ILE A 139 -4.31 -7.70 -11.65
CA ILE A 139 -3.44 -6.71 -12.28
C ILE A 139 -2.31 -6.39 -11.31
N ILE A 140 -1.08 -6.54 -11.78
CA ILE A 140 0.09 -5.91 -11.18
C ILE A 140 0.26 -4.55 -11.82
N GLU A 141 0.48 -3.51 -11.02
CA GLU A 141 0.79 -2.17 -11.52
C GLU A 141 1.85 -1.48 -10.65
N THR A 142 2.62 -0.58 -11.26
CA THR A 142 3.52 0.29 -10.51
C THR A 142 2.74 1.16 -9.53
N ILE A 143 3.21 1.25 -8.29
CA ILE A 143 2.67 2.18 -7.31
C ILE A 143 3.02 3.58 -7.78
N GLU A 144 2.00 4.38 -8.09
CA GLU A 144 2.20 5.80 -8.38
C GLU A 144 2.63 6.47 -7.08
N ASP A 145 3.82 7.07 -7.05
CA ASP A 145 4.22 7.93 -5.95
C ASP A 145 3.53 9.30 -6.15
N PRO A 146 2.52 9.66 -5.34
CA PRO A 146 1.93 11.00 -5.40
C PRO A 146 2.90 12.10 -4.92
N GLY A 147 4.14 11.75 -4.54
CA GLY A 147 5.14 12.62 -3.94
C GLY A 147 4.87 12.77 -2.45
N HIS A 148 5.82 12.36 -1.61
CA HIS A 148 5.90 12.61 -0.16
C HIS A 148 4.55 12.80 0.59
N VAL A 149 3.56 11.94 0.38
CA VAL A 149 2.37 11.82 1.25
C VAL A 149 2.37 10.44 1.90
N TYR A 150 3.53 10.01 2.37
CA TYR A 150 3.53 9.08 3.50
C TYR A 150 3.34 9.95 4.73
N GLY A 151 2.38 9.57 5.58
CA GLY A 151 2.13 10.26 6.85
C GLY A 151 3.47 10.59 7.47
N LYS A 152 3.74 11.90 7.69
CA LYS A 152 4.97 12.35 8.33
C LYS A 152 5.19 11.41 9.50
N ALA A 153 6.30 10.67 9.49
CA ALA A 153 6.72 9.93 10.66
C ALA A 153 6.59 10.94 11.81
N PHE A 154 5.80 10.60 12.83
CA PHE A 154 5.77 11.42 14.00
C PHE A 154 7.22 11.49 14.46
N ASP A 155 7.84 12.68 14.34
CA ASP A 155 9.05 13.00 15.05
C ASP A 155 8.66 12.86 16.51
N ASN A 156 8.84 11.65 17.05
CA ASN A 156 8.60 11.33 18.43
C ASN A 156 9.70 12.02 19.25
N GLU A 157 9.61 13.35 19.37
CA GLU A 157 9.80 13.91 20.69
C GLU A 157 8.62 13.36 21.48
N LEU A 158 8.89 12.35 22.31
CA LEU A 158 7.98 11.79 23.30
C LEU A 158 7.55 12.95 24.22
N ALA A 159 6.64 13.78 23.74
CA ALA A 159 5.87 14.68 24.57
C ALA A 159 5.17 13.75 25.54
N LYS A 160 5.57 13.83 26.81
CA LYS A 160 5.00 13.07 27.91
C LYS A 160 3.55 13.52 28.05
N ILE A 161 2.64 12.91 27.29
CA ILE A 161 1.21 13.26 27.30
C ILE A 161 0.64 12.74 28.62
N SER A 162 0.68 13.61 29.62
CA SER A 162 -0.13 13.49 30.83
C SER A 162 -1.56 13.87 30.48
N SER A 163 -2.52 13.00 30.76
CA SER A 163 -3.96 13.16 30.53
C SER A 163 -4.63 14.30 31.34
N ARG A 164 -3.86 15.27 31.83
CA ARG A 164 -4.34 16.31 32.77
C ARG A 164 -3.88 17.74 32.46
N ALA A 165 -3.13 17.99 31.38
CA ALA A 165 -2.54 19.32 31.16
C ALA A 165 -3.37 20.27 30.26
N GLY A 166 -4.36 19.76 29.54
CA GLY A 166 -5.30 20.61 28.80
C GLY A 166 -6.51 20.91 29.66
N GLY A 167 -6.52 22.05 30.35
CA GLY A 167 -7.67 22.50 31.12
C GLY A 167 -8.94 22.53 30.26
N PHE A 168 -10.04 22.01 30.80
CA PHE A 168 -11.35 22.09 30.18
C PHE A 168 -11.76 23.57 30.10
N ASP A 169 -11.95 24.10 28.88
CA ASP A 169 -12.52 25.44 28.65
C ASP A 169 -14.03 25.30 28.40
N PRO A 170 -14.87 25.50 29.43
CA PRO A 170 -16.32 25.42 29.31
C PRO A 170 -16.91 26.53 28.43
N ALA A 171 -16.19 27.62 28.12
CA ALA A 171 -16.72 28.72 27.33
C ALA A 171 -16.80 28.39 25.82
N ALA A 172 -16.06 27.38 25.36
CA ALA A 172 -16.11 26.91 23.98
C ALA A 172 -17.39 26.13 23.63
N TYR A 173 -18.21 25.78 24.64
CA TYR A 173 -19.39 24.96 24.45
C TYR A 173 -20.58 25.49 25.27
N SER A 174 -21.70 25.78 24.61
CA SER A 174 -22.95 26.14 25.28
C SER A 174 -23.66 24.88 25.81
N VAL A 175 -23.09 24.22 26.82
CA VAL A 175 -23.69 23.04 27.48
C VAL A 175 -24.42 23.49 28.73
N LYS A 176 -25.72 23.20 28.81
CA LYS A 176 -26.52 23.42 30.02
C LYS A 176 -26.11 22.38 31.07
N ILE A 177 -25.48 22.82 32.15
CA ILE A 177 -25.12 21.95 33.27
C ILE A 177 -26.42 21.56 33.99
N ILE A 178 -26.69 20.25 34.07
CA ILE A 178 -27.81 19.68 34.83
C ILE A 178 -27.22 19.05 36.08
N TYR A 179 -27.68 19.48 37.24
CA TYR A 179 -27.33 18.88 38.52
C TYR A 179 -28.35 17.79 38.87
N PRO A 180 -27.92 16.64 39.40
CA PRO A 180 -28.84 15.64 39.93
C PRO A 180 -29.54 16.19 41.18
N GLU A 181 -30.78 15.77 41.34
CA GLU A 181 -31.71 16.16 42.42
C GLU A 181 -31.31 15.57 43.78
#